data_AF-A0A1V5X5N0-F1
#
_entry.id   AF-A0A1V5X5N0-F1
#
_cell.length_a   1.000
_cell.length_b   1.000
_cell.length_c   1.000
_cell.angle_alpha   90.00
_cell.angle_beta   90.00
_cell.angle_gamma   90.00
#
_symmetry.space_group_name_H-M   'P 1'
#
loop_
_entity.id
_entity.type
_entity.pdbx_description
1 polymer ?
#
loop_
_entity_poly.entity_id
_entity_poly.type
_entity_poly.pdbx_seq_one_letter_code
_entity_poly.pdbx_strand_id
1 'polypeptide(L)'
;MQAAAQSNDDLLDDLPPLDGEEEGEEQDVGLQQEFLEENDTACGEEQDGFPDFSLPVGELIDTPWDIDRPSLEEGDELAGVDPVQDDIPPFDISHRREDDDDEGVTNDDIALGIDDLEAVERDDGAEGTSDSLDNEVNESAFPHLDTSDDGDDGDQVDVGLIDLPDEVALPAWAEARWHRTHTPLVAAPMSFVICTPRLVAAAGHGICFLDECEGTERCAVLPIPDSKHSEFVSMGFAPRDRVMLASRQRFFETTRSVQTCQWFESGLSKGDAIAHVVYGLCDRAFSYASTTQGELLVSADHGRTWKRVDGLGKVLGLTSDEKGNAHILTVSETSFFWLDADDEGRWESKLVKAVLSTHGVAALAASSDTWVAALEDGALLASPDRGETWFHTKIPVGIQSLAILPNEAKATIVGAIYLESHDRSVLFSWTPGQEPTLVADLSPDVAVVGADADPTEGMGRAHHLRWDPFRGCLWVAGAFGLIAWSPSLPT
;
A
#
# COMPACT_ATOMS: atom_id res chain seq x y z
N MET A 1 34.78 56.85 13.55
CA MET A 1 33.32 57.05 13.49
C MET A 1 32.67 55.71 13.75
N GLN A 2 32.36 55.42 15.01
CA GLN A 2 31.63 54.24 15.45
C GLN A 2 30.15 54.62 15.52
N ALA A 3 29.30 53.89 14.80
CA ALA A 3 27.85 54.00 14.88
C ALA A 3 27.35 52.90 15.82
N ALA A 4 26.74 53.33 16.92
CA ALA A 4 26.06 52.48 17.89
C ALA A 4 24.63 52.20 17.40
N ALA A 5 24.22 50.94 17.44
CA ALA A 5 22.84 50.52 17.25
C ALA A 5 22.11 50.61 18.60
N GLN A 6 21.01 51.37 18.63
CA GLN A 6 20.08 51.43 19.75
C GLN A 6 19.00 50.37 19.56
N SER A 7 18.81 49.54 20.58
CA SER A 7 17.71 48.59 20.75
C SER A 7 16.44 49.33 21.20
N ASN A 8 15.33 49.11 20.49
CA ASN A 8 13.99 49.46 20.95
C ASN A 8 13.35 48.20 21.55
N ASP A 9 13.49 48.03 22.85
CA ASP A 9 12.56 47.29 23.70
C ASP A 9 11.80 48.35 24.50
N ASP A 10 10.47 48.42 24.38
CA ASP A 10 9.53 49.05 25.33
C ASP A 10 8.14 49.24 24.69
N LEU A 11 7.33 48.17 24.58
CA LEU A 11 5.89 48.28 24.28
C LEU A 11 5.07 47.06 24.79
N LEU A 12 5.22 46.64 26.05
CA LEU A 12 4.36 45.61 26.66
C LEU A 12 3.96 45.90 28.12
N ASP A 13 3.73 47.17 28.46
CA ASP A 13 3.10 47.56 29.74
C ASP A 13 1.75 48.20 29.44
N ASP A 14 0.66 47.41 29.43
CA ASP A 14 -0.72 47.85 29.75
C ASP A 14 -1.71 46.68 29.53
N LEU A 15 -1.69 45.67 30.41
CA LEU A 15 -2.81 44.76 30.59
C LEU A 15 -3.40 44.93 32.00
N PRO A 16 -4.73 45.12 32.14
CA PRO A 16 -5.37 45.23 33.44
C PRO A 16 -5.37 43.88 34.19
N PRO A 17 -5.39 43.88 35.54
CA PRO A 17 -5.41 42.65 36.32
C PRO A 17 -6.75 41.92 36.16
N LEU A 18 -6.66 40.61 35.86
CA LEU A 18 -7.80 39.68 35.87
C LEU A 18 -8.00 39.18 37.30
N ASP A 19 -8.85 39.89 38.04
CA ASP A 19 -9.39 39.41 39.32
C ASP A 19 -10.68 38.65 39.01
N GLY A 20 -10.61 37.32 39.12
CA GLY A 20 -11.75 36.41 38.95
C GLY A 20 -11.57 35.20 39.86
N GLU A 21 -11.85 35.40 41.15
CA GLU A 21 -12.02 34.32 42.12
C GLU A 21 -13.34 33.59 41.81
N GLU A 22 -13.27 32.39 41.21
CA GLU A 22 -14.36 31.42 41.27
C GLU A 22 -14.02 30.36 42.32
N GLU A 23 -14.59 30.53 43.50
CA GLU A 23 -14.69 29.51 44.53
C GLU A 23 -15.64 28.40 44.01
N GLY A 24 -15.05 27.32 43.48
CA GLY A 24 -15.76 26.09 43.17
C GLY A 24 -15.92 25.24 44.43
N GLU A 25 -17.16 25.11 44.90
CA GLU A 25 -17.58 24.22 45.99
C GLU A 25 -17.19 22.76 45.69
N GLU A 26 -16.33 22.17 46.52
CA GLU A 26 -16.08 20.73 46.55
C GLU A 26 -17.34 20.01 47.06
N GLN A 27 -18.15 19.48 46.13
CA GLN A 27 -19.16 18.48 46.46
C GLN A 27 -18.50 17.12 46.65
N ASP A 28 -18.44 16.73 47.92
CA ASP A 28 -18.07 15.42 48.44
C ASP A 28 -19.12 14.37 48.01
N VAL A 29 -18.93 13.80 46.81
CA VAL A 29 -19.72 12.65 46.34
C VAL A 29 -19.10 11.37 46.90
N GLY A 30 -19.66 10.91 48.02
CA GLY A 30 -19.39 9.59 48.58
C GLY A 30 -19.73 8.49 47.59
N LEU A 31 -18.70 7.92 46.95
CA LEU A 31 -18.83 6.68 46.20
C LEU A 31 -18.83 5.50 47.16
N GLN A 32 -19.99 4.86 47.26
CA GLN A 32 -20.19 3.57 47.86
C GLN A 32 -19.29 2.55 47.16
N GLN A 33 -18.37 1.99 47.95
CA GLN A 33 -17.53 0.87 47.59
C GLN A 33 -18.41 -0.40 47.65
N GLU A 34 -19.15 -0.67 46.58
CA GLU A 34 -19.86 -1.94 46.42
C GLU A 34 -18.87 -3.05 46.02
N PHE A 35 -18.94 -4.10 46.82
CA PHE A 35 -18.32 -5.41 46.70
C PHE A 35 -18.27 -5.93 45.25
N LEU A 36 -17.06 -6.22 44.76
CA LEU A 36 -16.86 -7.27 43.77
C LEU A 36 -16.22 -8.45 44.49
N GLU A 37 -17.06 -9.45 44.76
CA GLU A 37 -16.68 -10.74 45.32
C GLU A 37 -15.73 -11.48 44.35
N GLU A 38 -14.65 -11.98 44.94
CA GLU A 38 -13.70 -12.92 44.37
C GLU A 38 -14.43 -14.18 43.89
N ASN A 39 -14.44 -14.41 42.57
CA ASN A 39 -14.76 -15.72 42.02
C ASN A 39 -13.45 -16.46 41.71
N ASP A 40 -12.88 -17.05 42.76
CA ASP A 40 -11.94 -18.16 42.66
C ASP A 40 -12.65 -19.34 41.98
N THR A 41 -12.43 -19.49 40.67
CA THR A 41 -12.83 -20.70 39.96
C THR A 41 -11.62 -21.60 39.80
N ALA A 42 -11.67 -22.67 40.58
CA ALA A 42 -10.76 -23.79 40.67
C ALA A 42 -10.14 -24.24 39.34
N CYS A 43 -8.82 -24.40 39.36
CA CYS A 43 -8.05 -25.20 38.42
C CYS A 43 -8.53 -26.66 38.48
N GLY A 44 -9.17 -27.12 37.41
CA GLY A 44 -9.37 -28.54 37.12
C GLY A 44 -8.21 -29.05 36.27
N GLU A 45 -7.43 -29.96 36.85
CA GLU A 45 -6.53 -30.87 36.13
C GLU A 45 -7.36 -31.83 35.26
N GLU A 46 -6.95 -32.05 34.01
CA GLU A 46 -7.06 -33.29 33.22
C GLU A 46 -6.45 -32.98 31.83
N GLN A 47 -5.17 -33.31 31.60
CA GLN A 47 -4.75 -34.48 30.82
C GLN A 47 -5.63 -34.77 29.60
N ASP A 48 -5.13 -34.47 28.40
CA ASP A 48 -4.92 -35.49 27.37
C ASP A 48 -4.05 -34.97 26.22
N GLY A 49 -3.15 -35.86 25.77
CA GLY A 49 -1.99 -35.54 24.95
C GLY A 49 -2.26 -35.26 23.48
N PHE A 50 -1.39 -34.44 22.92
CA PHE A 50 -1.12 -34.38 21.48
C PHE A 50 0.38 -34.60 21.23
N PRO A 51 0.76 -35.26 20.12
CA PRO A 51 2.11 -35.75 19.91
C PRO A 51 3.07 -34.63 19.54
N ASP A 52 4.25 -34.65 20.17
CA ASP A 52 5.44 -33.93 19.77
C ASP A 52 5.79 -34.25 18.31
N PHE A 53 5.64 -33.26 17.42
CA PHE A 53 6.34 -33.24 16.14
C PHE A 53 7.57 -32.35 16.27
N SER A 54 8.63 -32.92 16.81
CA SER A 54 9.97 -32.34 16.75
C SER A 54 10.52 -32.55 15.34
N LEU A 55 10.56 -31.49 14.52
CA LEU A 55 11.31 -31.50 13.26
C LEU A 55 12.82 -31.50 13.59
N PRO A 56 13.65 -32.30 12.89
CA PRO A 56 15.08 -32.30 13.12
C PRO A 56 15.69 -31.01 12.57
N VAL A 57 16.26 -30.19 13.45
CA VAL A 57 17.18 -29.11 13.08
C VAL A 57 18.45 -29.78 12.55
N GLY A 58 18.56 -29.85 11.23
CA GLY A 58 19.79 -30.30 10.57
C GLY A 58 20.86 -29.22 10.68
N GLU A 59 21.99 -29.56 11.30
CA GLU A 59 23.22 -28.79 11.23
C GLU A 59 23.67 -28.66 9.77
N LEU A 60 23.54 -27.46 9.21
CA LEU A 60 24.17 -27.09 7.94
C LEU A 60 25.67 -26.88 8.21
N ILE A 61 26.46 -27.91 7.87
CA ILE A 61 27.91 -27.87 7.80
C ILE A 61 28.30 -27.07 6.56
N ASP A 62 29.07 -26.00 6.76
CA ASP A 62 29.76 -25.26 5.70
C ASP A 62 30.66 -26.21 4.90
N THR A 63 30.40 -26.35 3.60
CA THR A 63 31.39 -26.86 2.64
C THR A 63 31.71 -25.80 1.60
N PRO A 64 33.01 -25.53 1.34
CA PRO A 64 33.42 -24.59 0.32
C PRO A 64 33.24 -25.21 -1.07
N TRP A 65 32.50 -24.53 -1.93
CA TRP A 65 32.30 -24.91 -3.33
C TRP A 65 33.60 -24.70 -4.11
N ASP A 66 34.19 -25.80 -4.57
CA ASP A 66 35.33 -25.85 -5.47
C ASP A 66 34.78 -26.05 -6.89
N ILE A 67 34.72 -24.96 -7.67
CA ILE A 67 34.35 -24.98 -9.09
C ILE A 67 35.60 -25.34 -9.87
N ASP A 68 35.78 -26.62 -10.18
CA ASP A 68 36.56 -27.09 -11.32
C ASP A 68 36.35 -28.60 -11.50
N ARG A 69 35.38 -28.99 -12.34
CA ARG A 69 35.45 -30.27 -13.08
C ARG A 69 34.55 -30.29 -14.32
N PRO A 70 35.03 -30.88 -15.43
CA PRO A 70 34.42 -30.73 -16.75
C PRO A 70 33.27 -31.73 -16.99
N SER A 71 32.38 -31.30 -17.88
CA SER A 71 31.25 -32.05 -18.44
C SER A 71 31.64 -33.44 -18.95
N LEU A 72 30.98 -34.47 -18.41
CA LEU A 72 30.92 -35.80 -19.02
C LEU A 72 29.64 -35.90 -19.84
N GLU A 73 29.84 -36.14 -21.14
CA GLU A 73 28.87 -36.72 -22.07
C GLU A 73 28.47 -38.14 -21.62
N GLU A 74 27.39 -38.65 -22.22
CA GLU A 74 26.72 -39.95 -22.10
C GLU A 74 25.37 -39.86 -21.36
N GLY A 75 24.25 -40.36 -21.86
CA GLY A 75 24.00 -41.18 -23.04
C GLY A 75 22.50 -41.49 -23.14
N ASP A 76 22.11 -41.84 -24.36
CA ASP A 76 20.77 -42.23 -24.80
C ASP A 76 20.14 -43.43 -24.05
N GLU A 77 18.83 -43.59 -24.34
CA GLU A 77 17.98 -44.77 -24.17
C GLU A 77 17.16 -44.84 -22.87
N LEU A 78 15.89 -44.41 -22.94
CA LEU A 78 14.81 -45.15 -22.28
C LEU A 78 13.55 -45.23 -23.14
N ALA A 79 13.00 -46.44 -23.11
CA ALA A 79 12.00 -47.01 -23.98
C ALA A 79 10.56 -46.63 -23.59
N GLY A 80 9.65 -46.92 -24.53
CA GLY A 80 8.25 -46.53 -24.50
C GLY A 80 7.42 -47.07 -23.34
N VAL A 81 6.39 -46.29 -23.01
CA VAL A 81 5.28 -46.67 -22.16
C VAL A 81 4.00 -46.28 -22.89
N ASP A 82 3.14 -47.28 -23.14
CA ASP A 82 1.80 -47.15 -23.71
C ASP A 82 0.89 -46.28 -22.82
N PRO A 83 0.04 -45.40 -23.38
CA PRO A 83 -0.99 -44.73 -22.61
C PRO A 83 -2.20 -45.65 -22.38
N VAL A 84 -2.47 -45.93 -21.11
CA VAL A 84 -3.72 -46.53 -20.63
C VAL A 84 -4.86 -45.51 -20.83
N GLN A 85 -5.91 -45.92 -21.52
CA GLN A 85 -7.19 -45.23 -21.61
C GLN A 85 -7.95 -45.41 -20.31
N ASP A 86 -8.23 -44.32 -19.59
CA ASP A 86 -9.21 -44.29 -18.51
C ASP A 86 -10.54 -43.74 -19.02
N ASP A 87 -11.57 -44.58 -18.92
CA ASP A 87 -12.98 -44.30 -19.21
C ASP A 87 -13.56 -43.27 -18.21
N ILE A 88 -13.97 -42.12 -18.72
CA ILE A 88 -14.74 -41.11 -17.97
C ILE A 88 -16.25 -41.41 -18.14
N PRO A 89 -17.04 -41.61 -17.06
CA PRO A 89 -18.49 -41.72 -17.18
C PRO A 89 -19.13 -40.32 -17.33
N PRO A 90 -20.27 -40.21 -18.05
CA PRO A 90 -20.90 -38.92 -18.31
C PRO A 90 -21.62 -38.37 -17.06
N PHE A 91 -21.33 -37.10 -16.74
CA PHE A 91 -22.09 -36.31 -15.77
C PHE A 91 -23.43 -35.88 -16.39
N ASP A 92 -24.52 -36.23 -15.69
CA ASP A 92 -25.88 -35.81 -15.97
C ASP A 92 -26.16 -34.49 -15.22
N ILE A 93 -26.27 -33.38 -15.96
CA ILE A 93 -26.62 -32.07 -15.41
C ILE A 93 -28.08 -31.79 -15.80
N SER A 94 -28.99 -32.11 -14.87
CA SER A 94 -30.38 -31.68 -14.96
C SER A 94 -30.51 -30.23 -14.49
N HIS A 95 -30.84 -29.35 -15.42
CA HIS A 95 -31.27 -27.99 -15.16
C HIS A 95 -32.61 -27.98 -14.40
N ARG A 96 -32.61 -27.45 -13.18
CA ARG A 96 -33.80 -26.93 -12.50
C ARG A 96 -33.72 -25.41 -12.51
N ARG A 97 -34.42 -24.79 -13.46
CA ARG A 97 -34.86 -23.39 -13.36
C ARG A 97 -36.15 -23.42 -12.57
N GLU A 98 -36.11 -22.92 -11.35
CA GLU A 98 -37.31 -22.49 -10.64
C GLU A 98 -37.38 -20.98 -10.84
N ASP A 99 -38.46 -20.60 -11.52
CA ASP A 99 -38.99 -19.25 -11.62
C ASP A 99 -39.37 -18.78 -10.22
N ASP A 100 -38.86 -17.62 -9.80
CA ASP A 100 -39.42 -16.91 -8.65
C ASP A 100 -39.91 -15.54 -9.10
N ASP A 101 -41.20 -15.39 -8.87
CA ASP A 101 -42.08 -14.36 -9.33
C ASP A 101 -41.86 -13.02 -8.64
N ASP A 102 -41.97 -12.02 -9.50
CA ASP A 102 -42.34 -10.63 -9.32
C ASP A 102 -43.47 -10.41 -8.30
N GLU A 103 -43.19 -9.76 -7.16
CA GLU A 103 -44.21 -9.07 -6.38
C GLU A 103 -43.69 -7.76 -5.73
N GLY A 104 -44.29 -6.64 -6.13
CA GLY A 104 -44.85 -5.70 -5.15
C GLY A 104 -44.07 -4.42 -4.86
N VAL A 105 -43.90 -3.53 -5.85
CA VAL A 105 -43.63 -2.11 -5.59
C VAL A 105 -44.93 -1.44 -5.11
N THR A 106 -45.02 -1.14 -3.82
CA THR A 106 -46.00 -0.19 -3.29
C THR A 106 -45.30 1.14 -3.06
N ASN A 107 -45.58 2.08 -3.97
CA ASN A 107 -45.29 3.50 -3.79
C ASN A 107 -46.29 4.06 -2.78
N ASP A 108 -45.83 4.31 -1.57
CA ASP A 108 -46.55 5.16 -0.62
C ASP A 108 -45.95 6.57 -0.63
N ASP A 109 -46.85 7.50 -0.92
CA ASP A 109 -46.68 8.94 -1.00
C ASP A 109 -46.09 9.52 0.30
N ILE A 110 -44.89 10.10 0.20
CA ILE A 110 -44.42 11.09 1.16
C ILE A 110 -44.51 12.46 0.50
N ALA A 111 -45.65 13.11 0.76
CA ALA A 111 -45.84 14.53 0.58
C ALA A 111 -44.93 15.29 1.56
N LEU A 112 -43.83 15.86 1.03
CA LEU A 112 -43.11 16.94 1.70
C LEU A 112 -43.45 18.24 0.98
N GLY A 113 -44.22 19.07 1.67
CA GLY A 113 -44.51 20.43 1.29
C GLY A 113 -43.23 21.26 1.26
N ILE A 114 -42.92 21.78 0.09
CA ILE A 114 -42.00 22.89 -0.09
C ILE A 114 -42.85 24.02 -0.66
N ASP A 115 -43.49 24.75 0.25
CA ASP A 115 -43.99 26.09 -0.02
C ASP A 115 -42.83 27.08 0.18
N ASP A 116 -42.80 28.13 -0.64
CA ASP A 116 -41.92 29.30 -0.61
C ASP A 116 -40.47 29.15 -1.10
N LEU A 117 -40.31 29.23 -2.44
CA LEU A 117 -39.20 29.93 -3.08
C LEU A 117 -39.71 30.75 -4.29
N GLU A 118 -40.52 31.77 -4.01
CA GLU A 118 -40.71 32.88 -4.94
C GLU A 118 -39.54 33.87 -4.79
N ALA A 119 -38.76 34.01 -5.87
CA ALA A 119 -37.91 35.15 -6.27
C ALA A 119 -36.53 34.71 -6.78
N VAL A 120 -36.50 34.01 -7.90
CA VAL A 120 -35.34 34.03 -8.80
C VAL A 120 -35.77 34.81 -10.04
N GLU A 121 -35.16 35.97 -10.22
CA GLU A 121 -35.39 36.86 -11.35
C GLU A 121 -35.13 36.11 -12.66
N ARG A 122 -36.10 36.21 -13.57
CA ARG A 122 -35.98 35.75 -14.95
C ARG A 122 -34.80 36.47 -15.62
N ASP A 123 -33.74 35.74 -15.88
CA ASP A 123 -32.78 36.06 -16.93
C ASP A 123 -33.52 36.00 -18.28
N ASP A 124 -33.57 37.14 -18.97
CA ASP A 124 -34.33 37.37 -20.19
C ASP A 124 -33.60 36.92 -21.46
N GLY A 125 -32.55 36.11 -21.34
CA GLY A 125 -32.04 35.28 -22.43
C GLY A 125 -31.60 36.08 -23.66
N ALA A 126 -31.15 37.31 -23.45
CA ALA A 126 -30.67 38.19 -24.51
C ALA A 126 -29.15 38.03 -24.71
N GLU A 127 -28.66 36.80 -24.86
CA GLU A 127 -27.34 36.56 -25.43
C GLU A 127 -27.46 36.49 -26.94
N GLY A 128 -27.11 37.59 -27.59
CA GLY A 128 -27.09 37.70 -29.04
C GLY A 128 -26.03 36.81 -29.66
N THR A 129 -26.43 35.67 -30.20
CA THR A 129 -25.67 35.00 -31.26
C THR A 129 -26.00 35.70 -32.56
N SER A 130 -25.21 36.73 -32.89
CA SER A 130 -25.15 37.25 -34.25
C SER A 130 -24.51 36.19 -35.15
N ASP A 131 -25.37 35.37 -35.75
CA ASP A 131 -25.08 34.70 -37.01
C ASP A 131 -24.65 35.75 -38.04
N SER A 132 -23.46 35.59 -38.62
CA SER A 132 -23.22 35.66 -40.07
C SER A 132 -21.72 35.88 -40.33
N LEU A 133 -20.93 34.82 -40.21
CA LEU A 133 -19.75 34.66 -41.06
C LEU A 133 -19.73 33.22 -41.52
N ASP A 134 -20.45 32.98 -42.63
CA ASP A 134 -20.23 31.86 -43.53
C ASP A 134 -18.78 31.96 -44.04
N ASN A 135 -17.84 31.51 -43.23
CA ASN A 135 -16.52 31.15 -43.72
C ASN A 135 -16.70 29.80 -44.42
N GLU A 136 -17.01 29.87 -45.72
CA GLU A 136 -16.88 28.76 -46.66
C GLU A 136 -15.52 28.09 -46.40
N VAL A 137 -15.57 26.93 -45.75
CA VAL A 137 -14.39 26.08 -45.58
C VAL A 137 -13.95 25.72 -46.99
N ASN A 138 -12.78 26.21 -47.38
CA ASN A 138 -12.24 25.94 -48.70
C ASN A 138 -11.79 24.47 -48.77
N GLU A 139 -12.71 23.60 -49.18
CA GLU A 139 -12.49 22.15 -49.28
C GLU A 139 -11.34 21.78 -50.25
N SER A 140 -10.93 22.69 -51.14
CA SER A 140 -9.78 22.49 -52.03
C SER A 140 -8.42 22.58 -51.33
N ALA A 141 -8.37 23.01 -50.07
CA ALA A 141 -7.15 23.00 -49.26
C ALA A 141 -6.91 21.66 -48.56
N PHE A 142 -7.88 20.74 -48.57
CA PHE A 142 -7.65 19.38 -48.10
C PHE A 142 -6.94 18.57 -49.18
N PRO A 143 -5.87 17.84 -48.85
CA PRO A 143 -5.25 16.93 -49.79
C PRO A 143 -6.29 15.91 -50.24
N HIS A 144 -6.48 15.80 -51.56
CA HIS A 144 -7.30 14.74 -52.15
C HIS A 144 -6.73 13.39 -51.70
N LEU A 145 -7.44 12.72 -50.80
CA LEU A 145 -7.19 11.31 -50.50
C LEU A 145 -7.72 10.53 -51.69
N ASP A 146 -6.81 10.05 -52.54
CA ASP A 146 -7.11 9.17 -53.67
C ASP A 146 -7.74 7.88 -53.12
N THR A 147 -9.07 7.84 -53.05
CA THR A 147 -9.84 6.62 -52.81
C THR A 147 -9.98 5.88 -54.15
N SER A 148 -8.87 5.31 -54.61
CA SER A 148 -8.88 4.34 -55.70
C SER A 148 -7.89 3.23 -55.37
N ASP A 149 -8.28 2.36 -54.45
CA ASP A 149 -7.65 1.05 -54.35
C ASP A 149 -8.68 0.02 -53.86
N ASP A 150 -9.58 -0.37 -54.78
CA ASP A 150 -10.37 -1.61 -54.66
C ASP A 150 -9.50 -2.83 -55.03
N GLY A 151 -8.22 -2.81 -54.62
CA GLY A 151 -7.25 -3.88 -54.76
C GLY A 151 -7.47 -4.93 -53.69
N ASP A 152 -8.36 -5.87 -53.98
CA ASP A 152 -8.41 -7.22 -53.41
C ASP A 152 -7.08 -7.94 -53.66
N ASP A 153 -6.07 -7.65 -52.84
CA ASP A 153 -4.89 -8.48 -52.68
C ASP A 153 -4.72 -8.72 -51.18
N GLY A 154 -4.81 -10.00 -50.80
CA GLY A 154 -4.66 -10.52 -49.45
C GLY A 154 -3.23 -10.38 -48.92
N ASP A 155 -2.71 -9.15 -48.90
CA ASP A 155 -1.54 -8.79 -48.13
C ASP A 155 -2.00 -8.75 -46.67
N GLN A 156 -1.75 -9.87 -45.98
CA GLN A 156 -1.56 -9.85 -44.54
C GLN A 156 -0.64 -8.67 -44.26
N VAL A 157 -1.22 -7.61 -43.69
CA VAL A 157 -0.46 -6.55 -43.05
C VAL A 157 0.33 -7.30 -42.00
N ASP A 158 1.58 -7.60 -42.34
CA ASP A 158 2.60 -8.00 -41.40
C ASP A 158 2.68 -6.79 -40.47
N VAL A 159 1.87 -6.85 -39.41
CA VAL A 159 1.88 -5.90 -38.32
C VAL A 159 3.23 -6.18 -37.69
N GLY A 160 4.28 -5.63 -38.31
CA GLY A 160 5.66 -5.89 -37.95
C GLY A 160 5.69 -5.74 -36.46
N LEU A 161 5.98 -6.85 -35.77
CA LEU A 161 6.15 -6.85 -34.34
C LEU A 161 6.98 -5.61 -34.08
N ILE A 162 6.37 -4.61 -33.43
CA ILE A 162 7.13 -3.51 -32.87
C ILE A 162 8.03 -4.25 -31.91
N ASP A 163 9.30 -4.41 -32.30
CA ASP A 163 10.35 -4.95 -31.44
C ASP A 163 10.30 -4.07 -30.19
N LEU A 164 9.53 -4.51 -29.20
CA LEU A 164 9.55 -3.94 -27.87
C LEU A 164 11.01 -4.03 -27.48
N PRO A 165 11.63 -2.92 -27.04
CA PRO A 165 13.06 -2.87 -26.81
C PRO A 165 13.44 -4.06 -25.93
N ASP A 166 14.10 -5.03 -26.56
CA ASP A 166 14.57 -6.24 -25.91
C ASP A 166 15.48 -5.80 -24.78
N GLU A 167 15.10 -6.16 -23.56
CA GLU A 167 15.85 -5.90 -22.34
C GLU A 167 15.86 -4.42 -21.90
N VAL A 168 15.06 -4.12 -20.87
CA VAL A 168 15.26 -2.90 -20.07
C VAL A 168 16.61 -3.05 -19.38
N ALA A 169 17.66 -2.59 -20.05
CA ALA A 169 19.02 -2.61 -19.54
C ALA A 169 19.02 -1.82 -18.23
N LEU A 170 19.20 -2.53 -17.11
CA LEU A 170 19.42 -1.87 -15.83
C LEU A 170 20.68 -1.02 -15.96
N PRO A 171 20.66 0.24 -15.50
CA PRO A 171 21.88 1.05 -15.45
C PRO A 171 22.95 0.34 -14.63
N ALA A 172 24.22 0.64 -14.90
CA ALA A 172 25.37 0.09 -14.18
C ALA A 172 25.42 0.64 -12.74
N TRP A 173 24.56 0.11 -11.88
CA TRP A 173 24.49 0.46 -10.48
C TRP A 173 25.71 -0.09 -9.73
N ALA A 174 26.37 0.75 -8.95
CA ALA A 174 27.36 0.27 -8.00
C ALA A 174 26.69 -0.66 -6.99
N GLU A 175 27.31 -1.80 -6.69
CA GLU A 175 26.85 -2.71 -5.64
C GLU A 175 26.92 -2.01 -4.28
N ALA A 176 25.75 -1.75 -3.69
CA ALA A 176 25.67 -1.31 -2.31
C ALA A 176 25.95 -2.50 -1.39
N ARG A 177 26.71 -2.26 -0.32
CA ARG A 177 27.00 -3.29 0.69
C ARG A 177 25.81 -3.46 1.62
N TRP A 178 24.75 -4.09 1.16
CA TRP A 178 23.69 -4.58 2.04
C TRP A 178 23.87 -6.08 2.22
N HIS A 179 23.50 -6.57 3.40
CA HIS A 179 23.51 -8.01 3.68
C HIS A 179 22.13 -8.44 4.14
N ARG A 180 21.75 -9.64 3.72
CA ARG A 180 20.55 -10.30 4.20
C ARG A 180 20.74 -10.61 5.69
N THR A 181 19.79 -10.22 6.52
CA THR A 181 19.82 -10.54 7.96
C THR A 181 19.44 -12.00 8.19
N HIS A 182 19.88 -12.59 9.30
CA HIS A 182 19.56 -13.96 9.70
C HIS A 182 18.11 -14.14 10.21
N THR A 183 17.16 -13.40 9.67
CA THR A 183 15.75 -13.47 10.06
C THR A 183 15.11 -14.76 9.55
N PRO A 184 14.18 -15.37 10.29
CA PRO A 184 13.53 -16.61 9.89
C PRO A 184 12.83 -16.39 8.56
N LEU A 185 13.19 -17.19 7.55
CA LEU A 185 12.52 -17.10 6.25
C LEU A 185 11.09 -17.58 6.40
N VAL A 186 10.15 -16.68 6.16
CA VAL A 186 8.73 -17.05 6.07
C VAL A 186 8.48 -17.48 4.64
N ALA A 187 8.47 -18.79 4.37
CA ALA A 187 8.31 -19.36 3.03
C ALA A 187 6.83 -19.41 2.58
N ALA A 188 6.08 -18.35 2.86
CA ALA A 188 4.70 -18.19 2.43
C ALA A 188 4.54 -16.79 1.81
N PRO A 189 3.84 -16.62 0.67
CA PRO A 189 3.66 -15.32 0.02
C PRO A 189 3.10 -14.26 0.98
N MET A 190 3.77 -13.10 1.03
CA MET A 190 3.41 -11.95 1.85
C MET A 190 3.27 -10.72 0.97
N SER A 191 2.14 -10.03 1.09
CA SER A 191 1.85 -8.81 0.33
C SER A 191 2.19 -7.56 1.12
N PHE A 192 2.13 -7.61 2.46
CA PHE A 192 2.32 -6.45 3.33
C PHE A 192 3.23 -6.79 4.50
N VAL A 193 3.95 -5.79 5.00
CA VAL A 193 4.72 -5.87 6.24
C VAL A 193 4.62 -4.56 7.02
N ILE A 194 4.39 -4.68 8.32
CA ILE A 194 4.39 -3.58 9.29
C ILE A 194 5.26 -3.95 10.49
N CYS A 195 5.84 -2.94 11.13
CA CYS A 195 6.75 -3.12 12.25
C CYS A 195 6.45 -2.12 13.36
N THR A 196 6.56 -2.59 14.60
CA THR A 196 6.59 -1.80 15.84
C THR A 196 7.89 -2.13 16.59
N PRO A 197 8.18 -1.46 17.73
CA PRO A 197 9.30 -1.86 18.57
C PRO A 197 9.26 -3.34 18.99
N ARG A 198 8.06 -3.91 19.14
CA ARG A 198 7.87 -5.24 19.78
C ARG A 198 7.44 -6.34 18.82
N LEU A 199 6.98 -5.99 17.64
CA LEU A 199 6.30 -6.91 16.74
C LEU A 199 6.54 -6.51 15.29
N VAL A 200 6.91 -7.47 14.47
CA VAL A 200 6.80 -7.39 13.02
C VAL A 200 5.65 -8.29 12.60
N ALA A 201 4.72 -7.77 11.82
CA ALA A 201 3.64 -8.53 11.24
C ALA A 201 3.76 -8.46 9.72
N ALA A 202 3.53 -9.59 9.05
CA ALA A 202 3.42 -9.68 7.61
C ALA A 202 2.15 -10.42 7.24
N ALA A 203 1.51 -10.05 6.13
CA ALA A 203 0.27 -10.69 5.70
C ALA A 203 0.22 -10.87 4.19
N GLY A 204 -0.40 -11.97 3.78
CA GLY A 204 -0.64 -12.38 2.38
C GLY A 204 -1.57 -13.59 2.40
N HIS A 205 -1.06 -14.78 2.08
CA HIS A 205 -1.84 -16.03 2.19
C HIS A 205 -2.18 -16.44 3.63
N GLY A 206 -1.43 -15.91 4.60
CA GLY A 206 -1.69 -15.99 6.02
C GLY A 206 -1.17 -14.74 6.72
N ILE A 207 -1.15 -14.76 8.05
CA ILE A 207 -0.49 -13.74 8.85
C ILE A 207 0.71 -14.36 9.53
N CYS A 208 1.87 -13.75 9.34
CA CYS A 208 3.06 -14.06 10.08
C CYS A 208 3.28 -12.99 11.15
N PHE A 209 3.49 -13.43 12.39
CA PHE A 209 4.02 -12.59 13.45
C PHE A 209 5.46 -13.02 13.73
N LEU A 210 6.38 -12.07 13.65
CA LEU A 210 7.75 -12.20 14.13
C LEU A 210 7.84 -11.40 15.43
N ASP A 211 7.98 -12.13 16.51
CA ASP A 211 8.00 -11.61 17.86
C ASP A 211 9.37 -11.81 18.51
N GLU A 212 9.90 -10.74 19.10
CA GLU A 212 11.12 -10.72 19.90
C GLU A 212 10.85 -10.81 21.41
N CYS A 213 9.84 -11.60 21.83
CA CYS A 213 9.69 -11.92 23.23
C CYS A 213 10.79 -12.91 23.65
N GLU A 214 11.59 -12.50 24.64
CA GLU A 214 12.51 -13.37 25.38
C GLU A 214 13.69 -13.95 24.58
N GLY A 215 14.06 -13.33 23.45
CA GLY A 215 15.23 -13.73 22.66
C GLY A 215 15.03 -15.00 21.83
N THR A 216 13.82 -15.55 21.79
CA THR A 216 13.43 -16.58 20.83
C THR A 216 12.51 -15.98 19.78
N GLU A 217 12.98 -15.90 18.55
CA GLU A 217 12.15 -15.52 17.41
C GLU A 217 11.09 -16.60 17.21
N ARG A 218 9.83 -16.25 17.47
CA ARG A 218 8.70 -17.10 17.10
C ARG A 218 8.12 -16.56 15.81
N CYS A 219 8.17 -17.40 14.78
CA CYS A 219 7.44 -17.21 13.54
C CYS A 219 6.21 -18.13 13.57
N ALA A 220 5.02 -17.55 13.65
CA ALA A 220 3.77 -18.29 13.50
C ALA A 220 3.06 -17.77 12.25
N VAL A 221 2.95 -18.63 11.23
CA VAL A 221 2.09 -18.37 10.06
C VAL A 221 0.71 -18.93 10.39
N LEU A 222 -0.27 -18.04 10.45
CA LEU A 222 -1.62 -18.38 10.85
C LEU A 222 -2.55 -18.19 9.65
N PRO A 223 -3.38 -19.19 9.31
CA PRO A 223 -4.33 -19.05 8.23
C PRO A 223 -5.37 -18.01 8.62
N ILE A 224 -5.74 -17.17 7.65
CA ILE A 224 -6.85 -16.22 7.83
C ILE A 224 -8.13 -16.96 7.44
N PRO A 225 -9.10 -17.14 8.35
CA PRO A 225 -10.37 -17.78 8.00
C PRO A 225 -11.03 -17.06 6.83
N ASP A 226 -11.57 -17.82 5.88
CA ASP A 226 -12.31 -17.28 4.71
C ASP A 226 -11.52 -16.31 3.81
N SER A 227 -10.18 -16.35 3.83
CA SER A 227 -9.33 -15.47 3.01
C SER A 227 -9.18 -15.89 1.55
N LYS A 228 -9.60 -17.11 1.16
CA LYS A 228 -9.39 -17.66 -0.19
C LYS A 228 -9.90 -16.77 -1.34
N HIS A 229 -10.77 -15.82 -1.03
CA HIS A 229 -11.35 -14.88 -2.00
C HIS A 229 -11.12 -13.41 -1.61
N SER A 230 -10.29 -13.15 -0.60
CA SER A 230 -10.02 -11.81 -0.11
C SER A 230 -8.66 -11.35 -0.60
N GLU A 231 -8.67 -10.39 -1.54
CA GLU A 231 -7.47 -9.62 -1.87
C GLU A 231 -7.29 -8.55 -0.79
N PHE A 232 -6.22 -8.68 -0.01
CA PHE A 232 -5.83 -7.66 0.95
C PHE A 232 -5.22 -6.48 0.23
N VAL A 233 -5.62 -5.27 0.62
CA VAL A 233 -5.17 -4.01 0.03
C VAL A 233 -4.26 -3.22 0.96
N SER A 234 -4.32 -3.48 2.27
CA SER A 234 -3.35 -2.93 3.21
C SER A 234 -3.38 -3.64 4.56
N MET A 235 -2.37 -3.34 5.38
CA MET A 235 -2.24 -3.79 6.76
C MET A 235 -1.78 -2.63 7.64
N GLY A 236 -2.21 -2.60 8.90
CA GLY A 236 -1.72 -1.64 9.89
C GLY A 236 -1.99 -2.08 11.32
N PHE A 237 -1.56 -1.24 12.27
CA PHE A 237 -1.85 -1.44 13.68
C PHE A 237 -3.06 -0.59 14.10
N ALA A 238 -3.88 -1.17 14.96
CA ALA A 238 -4.87 -0.46 15.76
C ALA A 238 -4.43 -0.46 17.24
N PRO A 239 -5.00 0.43 18.08
CA PRO A 239 -4.65 0.51 19.50
C PRO A 239 -4.70 -0.87 20.19
N ARG A 240 -3.85 -1.05 21.20
CA ARG A 240 -3.71 -2.30 21.98
C ARG A 240 -3.14 -3.47 21.18
N ASP A 241 -2.12 -3.21 20.37
CA ASP A 241 -1.38 -4.23 19.61
C ASP A 241 -2.28 -5.10 18.71
N ARG A 242 -3.33 -4.49 18.16
CA ARG A 242 -4.22 -5.15 17.20
C ARG A 242 -3.67 -4.97 15.81
N VAL A 243 -3.70 -6.03 15.01
CA VAL A 243 -3.38 -5.98 13.59
C VAL A 243 -4.66 -5.92 12.80
N MET A 244 -4.73 -4.94 11.91
CA MET A 244 -5.85 -4.72 11.00
C MET A 244 -5.39 -5.06 9.59
N LEU A 245 -6.21 -5.82 8.89
CA LEU A 245 -6.09 -6.09 7.46
C LEU A 245 -7.32 -5.54 6.76
N ALA A 246 -7.10 -4.76 5.71
CA ALA A 246 -8.17 -4.32 4.82
C ALA A 246 -8.19 -5.20 3.58
N SER A 247 -9.37 -5.68 3.20
CA SER A 247 -9.66 -6.10 1.83
C SER A 247 -10.47 -5.03 1.11
N ARG A 248 -10.81 -5.25 -0.15
CA ARG A 248 -11.64 -4.31 -0.93
C ARG A 248 -13.00 -4.00 -0.31
N GLN A 249 -13.56 -4.91 0.50
CA GLN A 249 -14.93 -4.80 1.03
C GLN A 249 -15.02 -5.01 2.55
N ARG A 250 -14.02 -5.65 3.17
CA ARG A 250 -14.08 -6.10 4.57
C ARG A 250 -12.79 -5.77 5.29
N PHE A 251 -12.87 -5.79 6.60
CA PHE A 251 -11.73 -5.68 7.48
C PHE A 251 -11.60 -6.94 8.32
N PHE A 252 -10.37 -7.37 8.56
CA PHE A 252 -10.03 -8.43 9.47
C PHE A 252 -9.20 -7.85 10.61
N GLU A 253 -9.69 -8.04 11.84
CA GLU A 253 -9.02 -7.61 13.06
C GLU A 253 -8.50 -8.85 13.79
N THR A 254 -7.23 -8.80 14.20
CA THR A 254 -6.63 -9.84 15.03
C THR A 254 -5.71 -9.27 16.11
N THR A 255 -5.40 -10.07 17.11
CA THR A 255 -4.40 -9.75 18.14
C THR A 255 -3.17 -10.61 17.92
N ARG A 256 -2.03 -10.22 18.51
CA ARG A 256 -0.78 -10.98 18.47
C ARG A 256 -0.91 -12.44 18.96
N SER A 257 -1.82 -12.69 19.91
CA SER A 257 -2.10 -14.06 20.39
C SER A 257 -3.03 -14.84 19.47
N VAL A 258 -3.64 -14.18 18.48
CA VAL A 258 -4.64 -14.71 17.54
C VAL A 258 -5.82 -15.35 18.26
N GLN A 259 -6.02 -14.99 19.53
CA GLN A 259 -7.15 -15.44 20.33
C GLN A 259 -8.46 -14.83 19.87
N THR A 260 -8.38 -13.66 19.23
CA THR A 260 -9.53 -12.95 18.69
C THR A 260 -9.25 -12.65 17.23
N CYS A 261 -10.03 -13.24 16.34
CA CYS A 261 -10.02 -12.97 14.90
C CYS A 261 -11.45 -12.67 14.49
N GLN A 262 -11.68 -11.52 13.89
CA GLN A 262 -13.01 -11.12 13.49
C GLN A 262 -12.99 -10.38 12.15
N TRP A 263 -13.84 -10.84 11.24
CA TRP A 263 -14.21 -10.08 10.06
C TRP A 263 -15.34 -9.10 10.41
N PHE A 264 -15.27 -7.90 9.85
CA PHE A 264 -16.39 -6.97 9.82
C PHE A 264 -16.48 -6.26 8.47
N GLU A 265 -17.70 -5.89 8.11
CA GLU A 265 -17.96 -5.17 6.86
C GLU A 265 -17.43 -3.74 6.95
N SER A 266 -16.91 -3.22 5.84
CA SER A 266 -16.34 -1.88 5.77
C SER A 266 -17.34 -0.75 6.01
N GLY A 267 -18.64 -1.03 5.96
CA GLY A 267 -19.67 0.02 6.04
C GLY A 267 -19.72 0.94 4.82
N LEU A 268 -19.02 0.60 3.73
CA LEU A 268 -19.07 1.34 2.47
C LEU A 268 -20.40 1.13 1.73
N SER A 269 -20.77 2.12 0.92
CA SER A 269 -21.93 2.02 0.04
C SER A 269 -21.73 0.91 -1.00
N LYS A 270 -22.83 0.27 -1.42
CA LYS A 270 -22.78 -0.78 -2.44
C LYS A 270 -22.20 -0.22 -3.74
N GLY A 271 -21.04 -0.73 -4.14
CA GLY A 271 -20.32 -0.32 -5.35
C GLY A 271 -19.00 0.41 -5.08
N ASP A 272 -18.79 0.88 -3.85
CA ASP A 272 -17.51 1.43 -3.44
C ASP A 272 -16.58 0.29 -3.01
N ALA A 273 -15.32 0.39 -3.40
CA ALA A 273 -14.28 -0.54 -3.01
C ALA A 273 -13.08 0.23 -2.49
N ILE A 274 -12.47 -0.30 -1.43
CA ILE A 274 -11.24 0.23 -0.88
C ILE A 274 -10.09 -0.12 -1.83
N ALA A 275 -9.33 0.91 -2.22
CA ALA A 275 -8.09 0.75 -2.96
C ALA A 275 -6.88 0.65 -2.02
N HIS A 276 -6.85 1.44 -0.94
CA HIS A 276 -5.77 1.43 0.04
C HIS A 276 -6.25 2.00 1.37
N VAL A 277 -5.74 1.48 2.51
CA VAL A 277 -6.01 2.03 3.86
C VAL A 277 -4.71 2.27 4.60
N VAL A 278 -4.60 3.43 5.21
CA VAL A 278 -3.55 3.77 6.17
C VAL A 278 -4.16 3.87 7.56
N TYR A 279 -3.52 3.24 8.52
CA TYR A 279 -3.92 3.25 9.92
C TYR A 279 -2.98 4.14 10.70
N GLY A 280 -3.50 5.14 11.40
CA GLY A 280 -2.67 5.91 12.32
C GLY A 280 -2.14 5.04 13.47
N LEU A 281 -0.95 5.38 13.98
CA LEU A 281 -0.30 4.61 15.05
C LEU A 281 -0.57 5.18 16.46
N CYS A 282 -1.30 6.29 16.57
CA CYS A 282 -1.58 6.96 17.83
C CYS A 282 -2.85 6.42 18.53
N ASP A 283 -2.96 6.61 19.85
CA ASP A 283 -4.11 6.13 20.67
C ASP A 283 -5.48 6.73 20.26
N ARG A 284 -5.49 7.77 19.42
CA ARG A 284 -6.69 8.38 18.82
C ARG A 284 -6.75 8.21 17.29
N ALA A 285 -5.98 7.25 16.76
CA ALA A 285 -5.70 7.15 15.34
C ALA A 285 -6.96 7.02 14.49
N PHE A 286 -7.18 8.04 13.67
CA PHE A 286 -8.00 7.91 12.50
C PHE A 286 -7.40 6.87 11.55
N SER A 287 -8.27 6.20 10.81
CA SER A 287 -7.89 5.44 9.63
C SER A 287 -8.33 6.22 8.40
N TYR A 288 -7.52 6.20 7.37
CA TYR A 288 -7.77 6.88 6.11
C TYR A 288 -7.82 5.85 5.01
N ALA A 289 -8.82 5.93 4.13
CA ALA A 289 -8.94 5.02 3.00
C ALA A 289 -9.11 5.81 1.71
N SER A 290 -8.46 5.33 0.66
CA SER A 290 -8.76 5.75 -0.71
C SER A 290 -9.69 4.72 -1.36
N THR A 291 -10.70 5.18 -2.07
CA THR A 291 -11.56 4.30 -2.88
C THR A 291 -10.94 4.06 -4.26
N THR A 292 -11.41 3.04 -4.98
CA THR A 292 -11.03 2.81 -6.38
C THR A 292 -11.43 3.95 -7.32
N GLN A 293 -12.38 4.79 -6.90
CA GLN A 293 -12.77 6.01 -7.62
C GLN A 293 -11.86 7.21 -7.26
N GLY A 294 -10.93 7.04 -6.33
CA GLY A 294 -10.00 8.06 -5.87
C GLY A 294 -10.62 9.03 -4.85
N GLU A 295 -11.63 8.60 -4.11
CA GLU A 295 -12.21 9.41 -3.03
C GLU A 295 -11.45 9.16 -1.72
N LEU A 296 -11.32 10.19 -0.89
CA LEU A 296 -10.77 10.04 0.46
C LEU A 296 -11.87 9.82 1.48
N LEU A 297 -11.71 8.80 2.30
CA LEU A 297 -12.56 8.49 3.44
C LEU A 297 -11.74 8.57 4.73
N VAL A 298 -12.36 9.04 5.80
CA VAL A 298 -11.79 9.03 7.16
C VAL A 298 -12.69 8.22 8.09
N SER A 299 -12.08 7.43 8.95
CA SER A 299 -12.74 6.63 9.97
C SER A 299 -12.14 6.91 11.34
N ALA A 300 -12.99 7.13 12.34
CA ALA A 300 -12.59 7.31 13.74
C ALA A 300 -12.68 6.00 14.56
N ASP A 301 -13.11 4.91 13.94
CA ASP A 301 -13.40 3.62 14.60
C ASP A 301 -12.74 2.42 13.90
N HIS A 302 -11.61 2.70 13.22
CA HIS A 302 -10.76 1.74 12.53
C HIS A 302 -11.46 0.99 11.39
N GLY A 303 -12.27 1.72 10.64
CA GLY A 303 -12.89 1.28 9.40
C GLY A 303 -14.28 0.67 9.56
N ARG A 304 -14.91 0.78 10.73
CA ARG A 304 -16.31 0.36 10.93
C ARG A 304 -17.28 1.35 10.33
N THR A 305 -16.97 2.64 10.41
CA THR A 305 -17.70 3.72 9.76
C THR A 305 -16.73 4.64 9.03
N TRP A 306 -17.19 5.20 7.91
CA TRP A 306 -16.42 6.09 7.06
C TRP A 306 -17.19 7.38 6.81
N LYS A 307 -16.46 8.49 6.83
CA LYS A 307 -16.93 9.79 6.39
C LYS A 307 -16.09 10.23 5.19
N ARG A 308 -16.74 10.62 4.12
CA ARG A 308 -16.08 11.21 2.95
C ARG A 308 -15.45 12.55 3.32
N VAL A 309 -14.25 12.80 2.80
CA VAL A 309 -13.57 14.09 2.89
C VAL A 309 -13.73 14.81 1.55
N ASP A 310 -14.54 15.87 1.56
CA ASP A 310 -14.85 16.63 0.35
C ASP A 310 -13.78 17.70 0.03
N GLY A 311 -13.68 18.09 -1.24
CA GLY A 311 -12.85 19.21 -1.69
C GLY A 311 -11.37 18.91 -1.95
N LEU A 312 -10.93 17.65 -1.82
CA LEU A 312 -9.52 17.26 -1.99
C LEU A 312 -9.13 16.82 -3.41
N GLY A 313 -10.08 16.73 -4.35
CA GLY A 313 -9.84 16.17 -5.68
C GLY A 313 -9.68 14.64 -5.64
N LYS A 314 -8.99 14.08 -6.64
CA LYS A 314 -8.77 12.64 -6.75
C LYS A 314 -7.52 12.25 -5.97
N VAL A 315 -7.64 11.31 -5.03
CA VAL A 315 -6.52 10.69 -4.33
C VAL A 315 -5.74 9.81 -5.31
N LEU A 316 -4.45 10.10 -5.48
CA LEU A 316 -3.55 9.31 -6.31
C LEU A 316 -2.72 8.33 -5.50
N GLY A 317 -2.46 8.64 -4.23
CA GLY A 317 -1.81 7.71 -3.33
C GLY A 317 -1.95 8.14 -1.88
N LEU A 318 -1.76 7.17 -0.99
CA LEU A 318 -1.96 7.30 0.44
C LEU A 318 -0.87 6.50 1.16
N THR A 319 -0.18 7.11 2.12
CA THR A 319 0.88 6.47 2.92
C THR A 319 0.90 7.02 4.35
N SER A 320 1.76 6.50 5.22
CA SER A 320 1.99 7.04 6.56
C SER A 320 3.46 7.08 6.93
N ASP A 321 3.84 8.08 7.72
CA ASP A 321 5.17 8.18 8.31
C ASP A 321 5.40 7.17 9.46
N GLU A 322 6.57 7.26 10.08
CA GLU A 322 6.96 6.47 11.25
C GLU A 322 6.14 6.78 12.52
N LYS A 323 5.46 7.93 12.57
CA LYS A 323 4.58 8.33 13.68
C LYS A 323 3.13 7.89 13.44
N GLY A 324 2.82 7.45 12.22
CA GLY A 324 1.47 7.08 11.81
C GLY A 324 0.63 8.28 11.36
N ASN A 325 1.25 9.43 11.06
CA ASN A 325 0.55 10.52 10.39
C ASN A 325 0.26 10.10 8.96
N ALA A 326 -0.95 10.40 8.48
CA ALA A 326 -1.34 10.06 7.13
C ALA A 326 -0.88 11.15 6.16
N HIS A 327 -0.26 10.71 5.08
CA HIS A 327 0.18 11.56 3.98
C HIS A 327 -0.53 11.15 2.70
N ILE A 328 -1.03 12.15 1.97
CA ILE A 328 -1.84 11.93 0.77
C ILE A 328 -1.30 12.75 -0.36
N LEU A 329 -1.11 12.11 -1.51
CA LEU A 329 -0.93 12.82 -2.77
C LEU A 329 -2.27 12.85 -3.51
N THR A 330 -2.77 14.05 -3.76
CA THR A 330 -4.03 14.29 -4.47
C THR A 330 -3.78 15.09 -5.74
N VAL A 331 -4.68 14.93 -6.71
CA VAL A 331 -4.72 15.72 -7.94
C VAL A 331 -6.06 16.43 -8.06
N SER A 332 -5.97 17.74 -8.28
CA SER A 332 -7.06 18.59 -8.76
C SER A 332 -6.93 18.79 -10.27
N GLU A 333 -7.88 19.48 -10.90
CA GLU A 333 -7.90 19.71 -12.35
C GLU A 333 -6.55 20.15 -12.95
N THR A 334 -5.74 20.92 -12.21
CA THR A 334 -4.49 21.50 -12.71
C THR A 334 -3.31 21.38 -11.77
N SER A 335 -3.47 20.77 -10.58
CA SER A 335 -2.45 20.87 -9.53
C SER A 335 -2.46 19.66 -8.62
N PHE A 336 -1.26 19.29 -8.17
CA PHE A 336 -1.06 18.22 -7.21
C PHE A 336 -0.84 18.81 -5.82
N PHE A 337 -1.49 18.23 -4.83
CA PHE A 337 -1.37 18.64 -3.44
C PHE A 337 -0.89 17.46 -2.60
N TRP A 338 0.11 17.73 -1.78
CA TRP A 338 0.46 16.86 -0.66
C TRP A 338 -0.33 17.31 0.55
N LEU A 339 -1.10 16.41 1.14
CA LEU A 339 -1.87 16.66 2.35
C LEU A 339 -1.21 15.89 3.49
N ASP A 340 -0.99 16.58 4.60
CA ASP A 340 -0.48 16.02 5.84
C ASP A 340 -1.58 16.11 6.89
N ALA A 341 -2.01 14.97 7.44
CA ALA A 341 -2.95 14.94 8.55
C ALA A 341 -2.19 15.04 9.87
N ASP A 342 -2.56 16.01 10.70
CA ASP A 342 -2.11 16.04 12.09
C ASP A 342 -2.84 14.98 12.95
N ASP A 343 -2.38 14.84 14.20
CA ASP A 343 -2.97 13.93 15.20
C ASP A 343 -4.44 14.25 15.52
N GLU A 344 -4.93 15.44 15.15
CA GLU A 344 -6.31 15.88 15.35
C GLU A 344 -7.19 15.66 14.10
N GLY A 345 -6.62 15.09 13.03
CA GLY A 345 -7.30 14.87 11.75
C GLY A 345 -7.50 16.14 10.92
N ARG A 346 -6.75 17.21 11.21
CA ARG A 346 -6.72 18.42 10.39
C ARG A 346 -5.70 18.24 9.27
N TRP A 347 -6.04 18.79 8.11
CA TRP A 347 -5.21 18.68 6.91
C TRP A 347 -4.42 19.97 6.68
N GLU A 348 -3.11 19.86 6.55
CA GLU A 348 -2.27 20.89 5.94
C GLU A 348 -2.01 20.52 4.48
N SER A 349 -2.40 21.39 3.54
CA SER A 349 -2.15 21.18 2.12
C SER A 349 -0.93 21.95 1.64
N LYS A 350 -0.03 21.29 0.94
CA LYS A 350 1.10 21.92 0.24
C LYS A 350 1.03 21.63 -1.25
N LEU A 351 1.16 22.69 -2.05
CA LEU A 351 1.23 22.58 -3.50
C LEU A 351 2.56 21.91 -3.91
N VAL A 352 2.47 20.80 -4.61
CA VAL A 352 3.64 20.14 -5.19
C VAL A 352 4.00 20.86 -6.49
N LYS A 353 5.03 21.70 -6.44
CA LYS A 353 5.51 22.48 -7.60
C LYS A 353 6.37 21.66 -8.57
N ALA A 354 6.62 20.39 -8.27
CA ALA A 354 7.33 19.51 -9.19
C ALA A 354 6.49 19.33 -10.47
N VAL A 355 7.18 19.19 -11.60
CA VAL A 355 6.53 18.82 -12.87
C VAL A 355 6.15 17.35 -12.76
N LEU A 356 5.02 17.11 -12.12
CA LEU A 356 4.36 15.82 -12.15
C LEU A 356 3.77 15.69 -13.55
N SER A 357 4.25 14.70 -14.29
CA SER A 357 3.62 14.29 -15.53
C SER A 357 2.18 13.86 -15.24
N THR A 358 1.33 13.82 -16.25
CA THR A 358 -0.05 13.31 -16.12
C THR A 358 -0.12 11.80 -15.85
N HIS A 359 1.01 11.17 -15.58
CA HIS A 359 1.14 9.74 -15.31
C HIS A 359 0.71 9.43 -13.87
N GLY A 360 0.21 8.22 -13.63
CA GLY A 360 -0.25 7.80 -12.32
C GLY A 360 0.89 7.72 -11.30
N VAL A 361 0.52 7.55 -10.03
CA VAL A 361 1.46 7.35 -8.93
C VAL A 361 1.61 5.85 -8.71
N ALA A 362 2.82 5.34 -8.92
CA ALA A 362 3.15 3.93 -8.74
C ALA A 362 3.35 3.57 -7.26
N ALA A 363 4.05 4.43 -6.51
CA ALA A 363 4.29 4.23 -5.08
C ALA A 363 4.53 5.55 -4.34
N LEU A 364 4.17 5.58 -3.06
CA LEU A 364 4.46 6.69 -2.15
C LEU A 364 5.15 6.20 -0.89
N ALA A 365 6.06 7.02 -0.38
CA ALA A 365 6.57 6.87 0.97
C ALA A 365 6.72 8.24 1.62
N ALA A 366 6.58 8.27 2.95
CA ALA A 366 6.73 9.48 3.74
C ALA A 366 7.46 9.17 5.04
N SER A 367 8.29 10.10 5.47
CA SER A 367 8.80 10.23 6.83
C SER A 367 8.40 11.59 7.37
N SER A 368 8.73 11.87 8.64
CA SER A 368 8.43 13.16 9.25
C SER A 368 9.05 14.38 8.54
N ASP A 369 10.09 14.22 7.73
CA ASP A 369 10.75 15.30 6.99
C ASP A 369 10.81 15.08 5.46
N THR A 370 10.71 13.83 5.02
CA THR A 370 10.97 13.44 3.64
C THR A 370 9.73 12.87 2.98
N TRP A 371 9.35 13.42 1.82
CA TRP A 371 8.24 12.94 1.01
C TRP A 371 8.77 12.37 -0.29
N VAL A 372 8.26 11.21 -0.70
CA VAL A 372 8.74 10.51 -1.90
C VAL A 372 7.55 10.02 -2.72
N ALA A 373 7.62 10.26 -4.03
CA ALA A 373 6.67 9.76 -4.99
C ALA A 373 7.39 9.12 -6.17
N ALA A 374 7.00 7.90 -6.50
CA ALA A 374 7.32 7.23 -7.74
C ALA A 374 6.14 7.31 -8.69
N LEU A 375 6.38 7.72 -9.93
CA LEU A 375 5.38 7.77 -10.98
C LEU A 375 5.47 6.53 -11.88
N GLU A 376 4.36 6.22 -12.56
CA GLU A 376 4.27 5.08 -13.49
C GLU A 376 5.24 5.18 -14.68
N ASP A 377 5.67 6.40 -15.04
CA ASP A 377 6.64 6.66 -16.11
C ASP A 377 8.12 6.45 -15.70
N GLY A 378 8.35 6.04 -14.45
CA GLY A 378 9.68 5.82 -13.88
C GLY A 378 10.34 7.07 -13.30
N ALA A 379 9.65 8.21 -13.23
CA ALA A 379 10.14 9.35 -12.48
C ALA A 379 10.07 9.08 -10.96
N LEU A 380 11.19 9.31 -10.27
CA LEU A 380 11.26 9.25 -8.81
C LEU A 380 11.54 10.65 -8.26
N LEU A 381 10.63 11.13 -7.43
CA LEU A 381 10.63 12.45 -6.83
C LEU A 381 10.82 12.35 -5.32
N ALA A 382 11.68 13.19 -4.76
CA ALA A 382 11.87 13.27 -3.32
C ALA A 382 12.03 14.71 -2.84
N SER A 383 11.37 15.03 -1.74
CA SER A 383 11.48 16.30 -1.05
C SER A 383 11.95 16.06 0.38
N PRO A 384 13.18 16.45 0.75
CA PRO A 384 13.72 16.27 2.10
C PRO A 384 13.27 17.37 3.09
N ASP A 385 12.38 18.26 2.66
CA ASP A 385 11.95 19.46 3.39
C ASP A 385 10.43 19.67 3.28
N ARG A 386 9.67 18.56 3.35
CA ARG A 386 8.19 18.57 3.35
C ARG A 386 7.58 19.40 2.22
N GLY A 387 8.06 19.16 1.00
CA GLY A 387 7.53 19.73 -0.24
C GLY A 387 8.11 21.08 -0.67
N GLU A 388 9.04 21.68 0.08
CA GLU A 388 9.63 22.98 -0.27
C GLU A 388 10.53 22.89 -1.51
N THR A 389 11.40 21.87 -1.56
CA THR A 389 12.26 21.55 -2.68
C THR A 389 12.09 20.10 -3.12
N TRP A 390 12.20 19.85 -4.42
CA TRP A 390 12.04 18.52 -5.01
C TRP A 390 13.25 18.15 -5.85
N PHE A 391 13.81 16.99 -5.56
CA PHE A 391 14.81 16.32 -6.37
C PHE A 391 14.12 15.28 -7.23
N HIS A 392 14.60 15.09 -8.45
CA HIS A 392 14.09 14.07 -9.35
C HIS A 392 15.24 13.25 -9.93
N THR A 393 14.96 11.98 -10.16
CA THR A 393 15.80 11.09 -10.95
C THR A 393 14.90 10.20 -11.80
N LYS A 394 15.46 9.57 -12.84
CA LYS A 394 14.76 8.59 -13.66
C LYS A 394 15.25 7.21 -13.29
N ILE A 395 14.30 6.30 -13.04
CA ILE A 395 14.56 4.88 -12.82
C ILE A 395 13.71 4.05 -13.79
N PRO A 396 14.01 2.75 -13.95
CA PRO A 396 13.14 1.87 -14.72
C PRO A 396 11.69 1.91 -14.21
N VAL A 397 10.74 1.74 -15.14
CA VAL A 397 9.32 1.59 -14.81
C VAL A 397 9.08 0.31 -14.00
N GLY A 398 7.93 0.22 -13.33
CA GLY A 398 7.55 -0.98 -12.57
C GLY A 398 7.94 -0.95 -11.09
N ILE A 399 8.09 0.24 -10.49
CA ILE A 399 8.26 0.40 -9.05
C ILE A 399 7.02 -0.10 -8.34
N GLN A 400 7.18 -1.06 -7.43
CA GLN A 400 6.08 -1.66 -6.67
C GLN A 400 5.92 -1.03 -5.29
N SER A 401 7.04 -0.68 -4.65
CA SER A 401 7.04 -0.17 -3.28
C SER A 401 8.27 0.70 -3.01
N LEU A 402 8.10 1.62 -2.07
CA LEU A 402 9.14 2.50 -1.56
C LEU A 402 9.21 2.40 -0.03
N ALA A 403 10.40 2.59 0.53
CA ALA A 403 10.64 2.79 1.94
C ALA A 403 11.67 3.92 2.14
N ILE A 404 11.58 4.63 3.25
CA ILE A 404 12.51 5.70 3.60
C ILE A 404 13.34 5.23 4.80
N LEU A 405 14.65 5.27 4.63
CA LEU A 405 15.63 5.11 5.68
C LEU A 405 16.02 6.50 6.19
N PRO A 406 15.57 6.89 7.39
CA PRO A 406 16.02 8.13 7.99
C PRO A 406 17.52 8.04 8.26
N ASN A 407 18.26 9.04 7.82
CA ASN A 407 19.69 9.19 8.04
C ASN A 407 19.95 10.65 8.42
N GLU A 408 20.84 10.87 9.40
CA GLU A 408 21.08 12.17 10.05
C GLU A 408 21.37 13.32 9.05
N ALA A 409 21.97 13.01 7.90
CA ALA A 409 22.31 14.02 6.90
C ALA A 409 21.26 14.16 5.79
N LYS A 410 20.82 13.04 5.22
CA LYS A 410 19.87 12.96 4.11
C LYS A 410 19.21 11.60 4.12
N ALA A 411 17.88 11.56 4.08
CA ALA A 411 17.14 10.32 3.96
C ALA A 411 17.56 9.52 2.71
N THR A 412 17.75 8.21 2.91
CA THR A 412 17.99 7.25 1.83
C THR A 412 16.67 6.59 1.47
N ILE A 413 16.35 6.58 0.18
CA ILE A 413 15.12 6.00 -0.34
C ILE A 413 15.47 4.62 -0.86
N VAL A 414 14.72 3.61 -0.48
CA VAL A 414 14.86 2.26 -1.04
C VAL A 414 13.58 1.93 -1.79
N GLY A 415 13.72 1.46 -3.03
CA GLY A 415 12.61 1.04 -3.85
C GLY A 415 12.79 -0.38 -4.38
N ALA A 416 11.67 -1.01 -4.72
CA ALA A 416 11.63 -2.31 -5.39
C ALA A 416 11.05 -2.13 -6.79
N ILE A 417 11.77 -2.61 -7.81
CA ILE A 417 11.32 -2.65 -9.20
C ILE A 417 11.10 -4.11 -9.58
N TYR A 418 9.91 -4.44 -10.06
CA TYR A 418 9.62 -5.79 -10.57
C TYR A 418 9.87 -5.85 -12.07
N LEU A 419 10.70 -6.79 -12.49
CA LEU A 419 11.04 -7.05 -13.88
C LEU A 419 10.30 -8.29 -14.35
N GLU A 420 9.10 -8.10 -14.91
CA GLU A 420 8.20 -9.17 -15.34
C GLU A 420 8.87 -10.16 -16.31
N SER A 421 9.70 -9.67 -17.23
CA SER A 421 10.41 -10.51 -18.20
C SER A 421 11.40 -11.51 -17.58
N HIS A 422 11.80 -11.28 -16.32
CA HIS A 422 12.78 -12.11 -15.60
C HIS A 422 12.19 -12.71 -14.32
N ASP A 423 10.92 -12.45 -14.03
CA ASP A 423 10.27 -12.77 -12.77
C ASP A 423 11.12 -12.47 -11.52
N ARG A 424 11.78 -11.30 -11.48
CA ARG A 424 12.65 -10.90 -10.36
C ARG A 424 12.38 -9.48 -9.92
N SER A 425 12.65 -9.20 -8.65
CA SER A 425 12.64 -7.82 -8.15
C SER A 425 14.04 -7.32 -7.87
N VAL A 426 14.30 -6.09 -8.26
CA VAL A 426 15.56 -5.43 -7.95
C VAL A 426 15.32 -4.36 -6.91
N LEU A 427 16.05 -4.45 -5.80
CA LEU A 427 16.08 -3.42 -4.78
C LEU A 427 17.14 -2.40 -5.13
N PHE A 428 16.80 -1.13 -5.11
CA PHE A 428 17.75 -0.04 -5.31
C PHE A 428 17.69 0.93 -4.13
N SER A 429 18.78 1.66 -3.87
CA SER A 429 18.80 2.78 -2.95
C SER A 429 19.17 4.07 -3.66
N TRP A 430 18.56 5.17 -3.26
CA TRP A 430 18.77 6.48 -3.83
C TRP A 430 18.74 7.56 -2.75
N THR A 431 19.74 8.43 -2.76
CA THR A 431 19.78 9.63 -1.90
C THR A 431 19.66 10.86 -2.80
N PRO A 432 18.80 11.84 -2.48
CA PRO A 432 18.67 13.06 -3.28
C PRO A 432 20.01 13.75 -3.60
N GLY A 433 20.30 13.83 -4.91
CA GLY A 433 21.55 14.37 -5.46
C GLY A 433 22.66 13.33 -5.72
N GLN A 434 22.39 12.03 -5.53
CA GLN A 434 23.27 10.92 -5.88
C GLN A 434 22.64 10.05 -6.98
N GLU A 435 23.45 9.22 -7.64
CA GLU A 435 22.95 8.18 -8.53
C GLU A 435 22.34 7.02 -7.73
N PRO A 436 21.26 6.39 -8.21
CA PRO A 436 20.74 5.17 -7.60
C PRO A 436 21.80 4.05 -7.61
N THR A 437 21.76 3.20 -6.59
CA THR A 437 22.67 2.06 -6.41
C THR A 437 21.89 0.77 -6.18
N LEU A 438 22.46 -0.36 -6.56
CA LEU A 438 21.83 -1.67 -6.44
C LEU A 438 21.99 -2.15 -5.00
N VAL A 439 20.87 -2.48 -4.35
CA VAL A 439 20.86 -3.03 -2.99
C VAL A 439 20.88 -4.55 -3.04
N ALA A 440 19.97 -5.15 -3.80
CA ALA A 440 19.83 -6.59 -3.92
C ALA A 440 19.10 -6.97 -5.22
N ASP A 441 19.39 -8.16 -5.73
CA ASP A 441 18.64 -8.81 -6.80
C ASP A 441 17.88 -10.02 -6.20
N LEU A 442 16.56 -9.96 -6.24
CA LEU A 442 15.65 -10.96 -5.71
C LEU A 442 15.18 -11.86 -6.86
N SER A 443 16.10 -12.72 -7.33
CA SER A 443 15.81 -13.80 -8.27
C SER A 443 14.92 -14.87 -7.63
N PRO A 444 14.04 -15.55 -8.39
CA PRO A 444 13.25 -16.67 -7.90
C PRO A 444 14.12 -17.82 -7.35
N ASP A 445 15.39 -17.94 -7.76
CA ASP A 445 16.35 -18.91 -7.20
C ASP A 445 16.62 -18.68 -5.70
N VAL A 446 16.33 -17.47 -5.19
CA VAL A 446 16.47 -17.09 -3.78
C VAL A 446 15.23 -17.52 -2.96
N ALA A 447 14.12 -17.86 -3.61
CA ALA A 447 12.86 -18.20 -2.97
C ALA A 447 12.82 -19.67 -2.54
N VAL A 448 12.49 -19.92 -1.28
CA VAL A 448 12.14 -21.26 -0.80
C VAL A 448 10.68 -21.49 -1.20
N VAL A 449 10.48 -22.03 -2.39
CA VAL A 449 9.15 -22.26 -2.94
C VAL A 449 8.62 -23.59 -2.39
N GLY A 450 7.47 -23.56 -1.71
CA GLY A 450 6.72 -24.78 -1.41
C GLY A 450 6.20 -25.40 -2.72
N ALA A 451 6.08 -26.73 -2.80
CA ALA A 451 5.77 -27.45 -4.03
C ALA A 451 4.45 -27.05 -4.75
N ASP A 452 3.60 -26.23 -4.10
CA ASP A 452 2.27 -25.82 -4.58
C ASP A 452 2.19 -24.35 -5.04
N ALA A 453 3.30 -23.62 -5.16
CA ALA A 453 3.24 -22.22 -5.61
C ALA A 453 2.87 -22.12 -7.10
N ASP A 454 1.93 -21.23 -7.43
CA ASP A 454 1.56 -20.94 -8.81
C ASP A 454 2.68 -20.08 -9.45
N PRO A 455 3.37 -20.57 -10.50
CA PRO A 455 4.44 -19.83 -11.15
C PRO A 455 3.95 -18.52 -11.81
N THR A 456 2.64 -18.34 -11.99
CA THR A 456 2.07 -17.10 -12.55
C THR A 456 2.02 -15.95 -11.54
N GLU A 457 2.20 -16.20 -10.24
CA GLU A 457 2.16 -15.16 -9.20
C GLU A 457 3.42 -14.29 -9.17
N GLY A 458 4.44 -14.65 -9.95
CA GLY A 458 5.69 -13.92 -10.05
C GLY A 458 6.54 -14.08 -8.79
N MET A 459 7.25 -15.21 -8.69
CA MET A 459 7.89 -15.67 -7.44
C MET A 459 8.96 -14.71 -6.92
N GLY A 460 9.61 -13.95 -7.80
CA GLY A 460 10.59 -12.93 -7.42
C GLY A 460 9.96 -11.57 -7.10
N ARG A 461 8.63 -11.40 -7.13
CA ARG A 461 7.95 -10.12 -6.93
C ARG A 461 7.98 -9.66 -5.47
N ALA A 462 8.58 -8.49 -5.22
CA ALA A 462 8.50 -7.77 -3.97
C ALA A 462 7.26 -6.86 -3.99
N HIS A 463 6.35 -7.07 -3.04
CA HIS A 463 5.09 -6.34 -2.95
C HIS A 463 5.19 -5.12 -2.05
N HIS A 464 5.90 -5.23 -0.93
CA HIS A 464 5.93 -4.16 0.07
C HIS A 464 7.29 -4.07 0.78
N LEU A 465 7.74 -2.84 0.96
CA LEU A 465 8.95 -2.47 1.67
C LEU A 465 8.59 -1.71 2.94
N ARG A 466 9.21 -2.05 4.07
CA ARG A 466 9.09 -1.28 5.30
C ARG A 466 10.43 -1.18 6.00
N TRP A 467 10.88 0.04 6.26
CA TRP A 467 12.02 0.25 7.14
C TRP A 467 11.60 0.02 8.59
N ASP A 468 12.37 -0.79 9.31
CA ASP A 468 12.24 -1.03 10.74
C ASP A 468 13.34 -0.25 11.48
N PRO A 469 13.02 0.93 12.04
CA PRO A 469 14.01 1.74 12.74
C PRO A 469 14.46 1.09 14.06
N PHE A 470 13.72 0.13 14.59
CA PHE A 470 14.05 -0.54 15.86
C PHE A 470 15.10 -1.62 15.67
N ARG A 471 15.09 -2.25 14.48
CA ARG A 471 16.02 -3.33 14.11
C ARG A 471 17.12 -2.87 13.16
N GLY A 472 17.01 -1.66 12.60
CA GLY A 472 17.96 -1.15 11.63
C GLY A 472 18.00 -2.00 10.35
N CYS A 473 16.84 -2.51 9.94
CA CYS A 473 16.70 -3.36 8.77
C CYS A 473 15.50 -2.94 7.91
N LEU A 474 15.57 -3.29 6.64
CA LEU A 474 14.50 -3.17 5.66
C LEU A 474 13.81 -4.52 5.54
N TRP A 475 12.53 -4.58 5.88
CA TRP A 475 11.68 -5.72 5.58
C TRP A 475 11.18 -5.64 4.15
N VAL A 476 11.19 -6.79 3.49
CA VAL A 476 10.71 -6.98 2.12
C VAL A 476 9.72 -8.13 2.15
N ALA A 477 8.44 -7.82 1.95
CA ALA A 477 7.38 -8.78 1.72
C ALA A 477 7.19 -8.98 0.21
N GLY A 478 7.13 -10.22 -0.23
CA GLY A 478 6.92 -10.59 -1.62
C GLY A 478 6.29 -11.96 -1.80
N ALA A 479 6.19 -12.41 -3.05
CA ALA A 479 5.75 -13.77 -3.39
C ALA A 479 6.69 -14.84 -2.80
N PHE A 480 7.99 -14.53 -2.66
CA PHE A 480 8.98 -15.33 -1.94
C PHE A 480 8.83 -15.31 -0.40
N GLY A 481 7.85 -14.56 0.11
CA GLY A 481 7.54 -14.40 1.52
C GLY A 481 8.21 -13.20 2.18
N LEU A 482 8.79 -13.38 3.37
CA LEU A 482 9.34 -12.27 4.15
C LEU A 482 10.85 -12.42 4.37
N ILE A 483 11.61 -11.39 3.97
CA ILE A 483 13.06 -11.28 4.19
C ILE A 483 13.41 -9.90 4.75
N ALA A 484 14.56 -9.80 5.43
CA ALA A 484 15.10 -8.53 5.86
C ALA A 484 16.55 -8.32 5.37
N TRP A 485 16.87 -7.04 5.17
CA TRP A 485 18.16 -6.57 4.68
C TRP A 485 18.66 -5.44 5.57
N SER A 486 19.95 -5.44 5.91
CA SER A 486 20.56 -4.35 6.66
C SER A 486 21.70 -3.70 5.87
N PRO A 487 21.85 -2.37 5.95
CA PRO A 487 23.04 -1.72 5.43
C PRO A 487 24.27 -2.21 6.20
N SER A 488 25.38 -2.42 5.50
CA SER A 488 26.64 -2.75 6.17
C SER A 488 27.09 -1.54 6.98
N LEU A 489 27.32 -1.76 8.28
CA LEU A 489 27.96 -0.75 9.10
C LEU A 489 29.37 -0.48 8.53
N PRO A 490 29.79 0.79 8.44
CA PRO A 490 31.18 1.10 8.11
C PRO A 490 32.07 0.45 9.20
N THR A 491 32.86 -0.54 8.79
CA THR A 491 33.83 -1.25 9.63
C THR A 491 34.97 -0.35 10.09
#